data_AF-A0A958C0G5-F1
#
_entry.id   AF-A0A958C0G5-F1
#
_cell.length_a   1.000
_cell.length_b   1.000
_cell.length_c   1.000
_cell.angle_alpha   90.00
_cell.angle_beta   90.00
_cell.angle_gamma   90.00
#
_symmetry.space_group_name_H-M   'P 1'
#
loop_
_entity.id
_entity.type
_entity.pdbx_description
1 polymer ?
#
loop_
_entity_poly.entity_id
_entity_poly.type
_entity_poly.pdbx_seq_one_letter_code
_entity_poly.pdbx_strand_id
1 'polypeptide(L)' 'MTQQKIGFIGLGRMGHPMALNLIRAGYPVTVYNRTKEKTAPLAEAGASVA' A
#
# COMPACT_ATOMS: atom_id res chain seq x y z
N MET A 1 -12.44 2.97 17.38
CA MET A 1 -12.68 3.76 16.15
C MET A 1 -12.24 2.93 14.97
N THR A 2 -13.08 2.75 13.96
CA THR A 2 -12.72 2.02 12.72
C THR A 2 -11.80 2.90 11.88
N GLN A 3 -10.52 2.53 11.74
CA GLN A 3 -9.62 3.19 10.79
C GLN A 3 -10.14 2.99 9.36
N GLN A 4 -10.09 4.05 8.57
CA GLN A 4 -10.50 4.02 7.18
C GLN A 4 -9.61 3.05 6.39
N LYS A 5 -10.22 2.14 5.64
CA LYS A 5 -9.51 1.23 4.73
C LYS A 5 -9.19 1.98 3.43
N ILE A 6 -7.95 1.90 2.97
CA ILE A 6 -7.48 2.66 1.80
C ILE A 6 -7.02 1.69 0.71
N GLY A 7 -7.56 1.85 -0.49
CA GLY A 7 -7.06 1.19 -1.70
C GLY A 7 -6.08 2.08 -2.45
N PHE A 8 -4.93 1.55 -2.84
CA PHE A 8 -3.89 2.29 -3.56
C PHE A 8 -3.49 1.56 -4.86
N ILE A 9 -3.78 2.17 -6.01
CA ILE A 9 -3.48 1.60 -7.32
C ILE A 9 -2.33 2.37 -7.97
N GLY A 10 -1.26 1.66 -8.32
CA GLY A 10 -0.09 2.23 -8.99
C GLY A 10 1.06 2.51 -8.03
N LEU A 11 2.10 1.68 -8.12
CA LEU A 11 3.26 1.72 -7.22
C LEU A 11 4.52 2.20 -7.96
N GLY A 12 4.41 3.39 -8.55
CA GLY A 12 5.53 4.11 -9.18
C GLY A 12 6.37 4.90 -8.16
N ARG A 13 7.21 5.82 -8.67
CA ARG A 13 8.09 6.68 -7.86
C ARG A 13 7.36 7.45 -6.76
N MET A 14 6.14 7.91 -7.05
CA MET A 14 5.29 8.63 -6.08
C MET A 14 4.37 7.71 -5.29
N GLY A 15 3.75 6.72 -5.95
CA GLY A 15 2.76 5.84 -5.32
C GLY A 15 3.33 5.01 -4.17
N HIS A 16 4.54 4.50 -4.35
CA HIS A 16 5.20 3.65 -3.36
C HIS A 16 5.44 4.36 -2.01
N PRO A 17 6.11 5.52 -1.93
CA PRO A 17 6.31 6.21 -0.64
C PRO A 17 5.00 6.72 -0.04
N MET A 18 3.98 7.07 -0.84
CA MET A 18 2.67 7.47 -0.32
C MET A 18 1.95 6.31 0.38
N ALA A 19 1.88 5.14 -0.26
CA ALA A 19 1.29 3.95 0.35
C ALA A 19 2.05 3.53 1.62
N LEU A 20 3.39 3.60 1.60
CA LEU A 20 4.22 3.31 2.78
C LEU A 20 3.91 4.25 3.96
N ASN A 21 3.72 5.55 3.70
CA ASN A 21 3.38 6.50 4.76
C ASN A 21 2.00 6.21 5.38
N LEU A 22 1.02 5.81 4.55
CA LEU A 22 -0.31 5.42 5.06
C LEU A 22 -0.23 4.17 5.94
N ILE A 23 0.56 3.18 5.55
CA ILE A 23 0.81 1.97 6.35
C ILE A 23 1.49 2.35 7.68
N ARG A 24 2.53 3.20 7.65
CA ARG A 24 3.25 3.67 8.85
C ARG A 24 2.38 4.51 9.79
N ALA A 25 1.39 5.23 9.24
CA ALA A 25 0.39 5.94 10.03
C ALA A 25 -0.68 5.00 10.62
N GLY A 26 -0.59 3.70 10.35
CA GLY A 26 -1.45 2.66 10.91
C GLY A 26 -2.71 2.39 10.11
N TYR A 27 -2.91 3.01 8.93
CA TYR A 27 -4.11 2.74 8.14
C TYR A 27 -4.08 1.32 7.54
N PRO A 28 -5.22 0.61 7.50
CA PRO A 28 -5.35 -0.60 6.70
C PRO A 28 -5.27 -0.26 5.20
N VAL A 29 -4.18 -0.65 4.54
CA VAL A 29 -3.93 -0.35 3.12
C VAL A 29 -3.96 -1.63 2.29
N THR A 30 -4.69 -1.60 1.18
CA THR A 30 -4.63 -2.60 0.11
C THR A 30 -4.00 -1.97 -1.12
N VAL A 31 -2.99 -2.62 -1.71
CA VAL A 31 -2.27 -2.13 -2.88
C VAL A 31 -2.48 -3.02 -4.10
N TYR A 32 -2.48 -2.40 -5.28
CA TYR A 32 -2.46 -3.10 -6.56
C TYR A 32 -1.52 -2.40 -7.53
N ASN A 33 -0.83 -3.19 -8.34
CA ASN A 33 -0.01 -2.69 -9.44
C ASN A 33 0.07 -3.73 -10.56
N ARG A 34 0.08 -3.27 -11.82
CA ARG A 34 0.17 -4.15 -13.00
C ARG A 34 1.36 -5.13 -12.92
N THR A 35 2.53 -4.64 -12.49
CA THR A 35 3.67 -5.50 -12.16
C THR A 35 3.59 -5.88 -10.69
N LYS A 36 3.23 -7.13 -10.40
CA LYS A 36 2.98 -7.62 -9.03
C LYS A 36 4.20 -7.51 -8.12
N GLU A 37 5.41 -7.72 -8.64
CA GLU A 37 6.66 -7.62 -7.86
C GLU A 37 6.80 -6.26 -7.14
N LYS A 38 6.24 -5.18 -7.70
CA LYS A 38 6.29 -3.85 -7.08
C LYS A 38 5.46 -3.74 -5.79
N THR A 39 4.56 -4.69 -5.53
CA THR A 39 3.77 -4.72 -4.29
C THR A 39 4.53 -5.39 -3.14
N ALA A 40 5.56 -6.20 -3.41
CA ALA A 40 6.25 -6.99 -2.40
C ALA A 40 6.79 -6.17 -1.22
N PRO A 41 7.49 -5.03 -1.41
CA PRO A 41 8.01 -4.29 -0.26
C PRO A 41 6.91 -3.63 0.58
N LEU A 42 5.74 -3.33 -0.02
CA LEU A 42 4.60 -2.81 0.74
C LEU A 42 3.84 -3.92 1.46
N ALA A 43 3.81 -5.12 0.90
CA ALA A 43 3.26 -6.29 1.58
C ALA A 43 4.08 -6.64 2.82
N GLU A 44 5.42 -6.62 2.71
CA GLU A 44 6.34 -6.76 3.85
C GLU A 44 6.14 -5.66 4.90
N ALA A 45 5.80 -4.44 4.47
CA ALA A 45 5.49 -3.33 5.37
C ALA A 45 4.11 -3.46 6.05
N GLY A 46 3.24 -4.38 5.62
CA GLY A 46 1.92 -4.62 6.21
C GLY A 46 0.71 -4.30 5.32
N ALA A 47 0.92 -4.03 4.03
CA ALA A 47 -0.19 -3.88 3.08
C ALA A 47 -0.79 -5.22 2.66
N SER A 48 -2.10 -5.23 2.41
CA SER A 48 -2.74 -6.30 1.65
C SER A 48 -2.47 -6.11 0.16
N VAL A 49 -2.32 -7.20 -0.59
CA VAL A 49 -2.17 -7.16 -2.05
C VAL A 49 -3.47 -7.66 -2.70
N ALA A 50 -4.04 -6.87 -3.60
CA ALA A 50 -5.18 -7.25 -4.43
C ALA A 50 -4.75 -7.86 -5.77
#